data_AF-A0A970QIE1-F1
#
_entry.id   AF-A0A970QIE1-F1
#
_cell.length_a   1.000
_cell.length_b   1.000
_cell.length_c   1.000
_cell.angle_alpha   90.00
_cell.angle_beta   90.00
_cell.angle_gamma   90.00
#
_symmetry.space_group_name_H-M   'P 1'
#
loop_
_entity.id
_entity.type
_entity.pdbx_description
1 polymer ?
#
loop_
_entity_poly.entity_id
_entity_poly.type
_entity_poly.pdbx_seq_one_letter_code
_entity_poly.pdbx_strand_id
1 'polypeptide(L)'
;DTLHFAAGNTSLESLTDEAVRLGLHFMISLSPDELRAVPAYLKDFASARCDHILRFECGCESIESECCGLMENFRTTVCPASMALVVKDANTFSKLLGDTSRMPARHVSLVSDTWPRPEEVQRIRYIAAQYGQESQQIHVSCPSWFPRSNEQAATLLPRFFQYRAAAASQIGVNAALIADDVAVQETMAYLNGLALFFSGQCYVGSPTGQDGVNSLLFRKGAQWLTVLWSDMKGSTATFAVDGAINLALYDAFGNAMKLDEPGQRGLEVPCGPIPVYLTGTGGALLGRAAVNRLKQQIDFFMAQSDLRENLTPDVIERIQKIGAEPRSDANRLRFLELARTLPWIEEQWHSRGLSRHVAVPAIMLISDILKTMAIIEEDRGELFLEPVSDTLGRTEEFQSLYLTGSAGSAKARERGDWVLGEVRRLVEDAESLEQAGRKIEAAGIAALAEARAQCLKAAARAEVTNESAELVPLPLTPAVETPVPEAETAETGALVPEAPKPDVPAQDKDKDTAKAKDESAPVKEEKAAEEAAPAKKDTPKETRADDTVHVVVSGDNPYAIAKKYGVKLADLLEVNDLTSKSILKINQELIIPKSKSD
;
A
#
# COMPACT_ATOMS: atom_id res chain seq x y z
N ASP A 1 7.13 -11.09 -11.46
CA ASP A 1 5.77 -11.41 -10.98
C ASP A 1 4.72 -11.01 -11.99
N THR A 2 4.54 -9.71 -12.25
CA THR A 2 3.63 -9.20 -13.30
C THR A 2 4.36 -8.78 -14.57
N LEU A 3 3.84 -9.14 -15.75
CA LEU A 3 4.15 -8.47 -17.02
C LEU A 3 2.90 -7.80 -17.62
N HIS A 4 3.11 -6.70 -18.34
CA HIS A 4 2.08 -5.99 -19.10
C HIS A 4 2.38 -6.15 -20.58
N PHE A 5 1.42 -6.63 -21.36
CA PHE A 5 1.58 -6.89 -22.79
C PHE A 5 0.52 -6.16 -23.60
N ALA A 6 0.94 -5.21 -24.43
CA ALA A 6 0.11 -4.67 -25.51
C ALA A 6 0.32 -5.53 -26.77
N ALA A 7 -0.54 -6.51 -26.99
CA ALA A 7 -0.45 -7.44 -28.12
C ALA A 7 -1.81 -7.62 -28.80
N GLY A 8 -1.84 -7.48 -30.13
CA GLY A 8 -3.04 -7.79 -30.91
C GLY A 8 -3.37 -9.29 -30.88
N ASN A 9 -4.66 -9.61 -31.06
CA ASN A 9 -5.24 -10.96 -30.91
C ASN A 9 -4.42 -12.12 -31.51
N THR A 10 -3.72 -11.92 -32.63
CA THR A 10 -2.91 -12.95 -33.30
C THR A 10 -1.72 -13.48 -32.49
N SER A 11 -1.27 -12.75 -31.46
CA SER A 11 -0.12 -13.13 -30.63
C SER A 11 -0.48 -13.31 -29.14
N LEU A 12 -1.74 -13.11 -28.76
CA LEU A 12 -2.16 -13.11 -27.36
C LEU A 12 -2.03 -14.49 -26.72
N GLU A 13 -2.44 -15.56 -27.42
CA GLU A 13 -2.35 -16.93 -26.89
C GLU A 13 -0.91 -17.37 -26.69
N SER A 14 -0.04 -17.23 -27.69
CA SER A 14 1.36 -17.67 -27.59
C SER A 14 2.16 -16.91 -26.53
N LEU A 15 1.94 -15.61 -26.38
CA LEU A 15 2.57 -14.82 -25.30
C LEU A 15 2.06 -15.20 -23.91
N THR A 16 0.76 -15.50 -23.78
CA THR A 16 0.19 -15.85 -22.46
C THR A 16 0.42 -17.31 -22.08
N ASP A 17 0.49 -18.24 -23.03
CA ASP A 17 0.93 -19.61 -22.80
C ASP A 17 2.41 -19.67 -22.38
N GLU A 18 3.27 -18.86 -22.99
CA GLU A 18 4.67 -18.72 -22.58
C GLU A 18 4.79 -18.06 -21.19
N ALA A 19 3.98 -17.04 -20.88
CA ALA A 19 3.93 -16.45 -19.54
C ALA A 19 3.47 -17.46 -18.48
N VAL A 20 2.44 -18.26 -18.76
CA VAL A 20 1.98 -19.38 -17.91
C VAL A 20 3.10 -20.41 -17.72
N ARG A 21 3.78 -20.82 -18.80
CA ARG A 21 4.92 -21.76 -18.77
C ARG A 21 6.10 -21.26 -17.91
N LEU A 22 6.30 -19.95 -17.84
CA LEU A 22 7.31 -19.29 -17.02
C LEU A 22 6.84 -18.97 -15.59
N GLY A 23 5.60 -19.32 -15.22
CA GLY A 23 5.04 -19.04 -13.89
C GLY A 23 4.73 -17.56 -13.64
N LEU A 24 4.61 -16.77 -14.69
CA LEU A 24 4.37 -15.33 -14.62
C LEU A 24 2.86 -15.02 -14.59
N HIS A 25 2.49 -13.93 -13.94
CA HIS A 25 1.14 -13.38 -14.02
C HIS A 25 1.11 -12.19 -15.00
N PHE A 26 -0.05 -11.93 -15.59
CA PHE A 26 -0.22 -10.88 -16.59
C PHE A 26 -1.51 -10.09 -16.42
N MET A 27 -1.56 -8.95 -17.11
CA MET A 27 -2.71 -8.06 -17.19
C MET A 27 -3.15 -7.94 -18.66
N ILE A 28 -4.45 -7.79 -18.88
CA ILE A 28 -5.05 -7.76 -20.22
C ILE A 28 -5.75 -6.42 -20.39
N SER A 29 -5.17 -5.50 -21.15
CA SER A 29 -5.82 -4.26 -21.56
C SER A 29 -6.76 -4.51 -22.74
N LEU A 30 -7.95 -3.92 -22.72
CA LEU A 30 -9.00 -4.10 -23.72
C LEU A 30 -9.57 -2.74 -24.14
N SER A 31 -9.59 -2.47 -25.44
CA SER A 31 -10.23 -1.27 -26.03
C SER A 31 -11.75 -1.43 -26.19
N PRO A 32 -12.54 -0.36 -26.35
CA PRO A 32 -13.99 -0.43 -26.57
C PRO A 32 -14.44 -1.38 -27.69
N ASP A 33 -13.67 -1.49 -28.77
CA ASP A 33 -14.01 -2.35 -29.91
C ASP A 33 -13.67 -3.83 -29.67
N GLU A 34 -12.57 -4.11 -28.96
CA GLU A 34 -12.25 -5.47 -28.49
C GLU A 34 -13.24 -5.92 -27.42
N LEU A 35 -13.60 -5.03 -26.49
CA LEU A 35 -14.67 -5.25 -25.52
C LEU A 35 -15.98 -5.65 -26.23
N ARG A 36 -16.40 -4.90 -27.26
CA ARG A 36 -17.61 -5.23 -28.06
C ARG A 36 -17.52 -6.59 -28.78
N ALA A 37 -16.36 -6.98 -29.31
CA ALA A 37 -16.25 -8.12 -30.23
C ALA A 37 -16.02 -9.49 -29.55
N VAL A 38 -15.51 -9.52 -28.32
CA VAL A 38 -14.83 -10.71 -27.76
C VAL A 38 -15.62 -11.62 -26.75
N PRO A 39 -16.92 -11.43 -26.38
CA PRO A 39 -17.59 -12.22 -25.33
C PRO A 39 -17.45 -13.75 -25.34
N ALA A 40 -17.37 -14.39 -26.51
CA ALA A 40 -17.20 -15.84 -26.62
C ALA A 40 -15.74 -16.27 -26.39
N TYR A 41 -14.79 -15.67 -27.13
CA TYR A 41 -13.37 -16.01 -27.07
C TYR A 41 -12.77 -15.70 -25.68
N LEU A 42 -13.11 -14.56 -25.07
CA LEU A 42 -12.64 -14.22 -23.72
C LEU A 42 -13.05 -15.24 -22.66
N LYS A 43 -14.20 -15.90 -22.81
CA LYS A 43 -14.67 -16.90 -21.85
C LYS A 43 -13.76 -18.12 -21.84
N ASP A 44 -13.48 -18.69 -23.01
CA ASP A 44 -12.64 -19.87 -23.14
C ASP A 44 -11.18 -19.51 -22.83
N PHE A 45 -10.67 -18.43 -23.43
CA PHE A 45 -9.32 -17.89 -23.22
C PHE A 45 -9.00 -17.64 -21.74
N ALA A 46 -9.90 -16.96 -21.03
CA ALA A 46 -9.71 -16.66 -19.61
C ALA A 46 -9.86 -17.94 -18.77
N SER A 47 -10.83 -18.81 -19.06
CA SER A 47 -11.05 -20.05 -18.30
C SER A 47 -9.83 -20.97 -18.28
N ALA A 48 -9.04 -21.01 -19.37
CA ALA A 48 -7.83 -21.79 -19.48
C ALA A 48 -6.63 -21.21 -18.69
N ARG A 49 -6.68 -19.91 -18.32
CA ARG A 49 -5.52 -19.15 -17.81
C ARG A 49 -5.83 -18.34 -16.54
N CYS A 50 -6.98 -18.59 -15.89
CA CYS A 50 -7.53 -17.82 -14.77
C CYS A 50 -6.49 -17.45 -13.70
N ASP A 51 -5.72 -18.43 -13.22
CA ASP A 51 -4.79 -18.28 -12.09
C ASP A 51 -3.60 -17.36 -12.41
N HIS A 52 -3.35 -17.07 -13.68
CA HIS A 52 -2.29 -16.19 -14.16
C HIS A 52 -2.77 -14.78 -14.54
N ILE A 53 -4.08 -14.54 -14.62
CA ILE A 53 -4.63 -13.22 -14.94
C ILE A 53 -4.84 -12.43 -13.64
N LEU A 54 -4.12 -11.32 -13.44
CA LEU A 54 -4.33 -10.45 -12.27
C LEU A 54 -5.53 -9.52 -12.45
N ARG A 55 -5.62 -8.92 -13.65
CA ARG A 55 -6.54 -7.82 -13.94
C ARG A 55 -6.84 -7.67 -15.42
N PHE A 56 -8.12 -7.45 -15.73
CA PHE A 56 -8.56 -6.86 -16.99
C PHE A 56 -8.59 -5.33 -16.87
N GLU A 57 -8.05 -4.60 -17.83
CA GLU A 57 -8.05 -3.14 -17.85
C GLU A 57 -8.91 -2.63 -19.02
N CYS A 58 -10.06 -2.06 -18.72
CA CYS A 58 -11.03 -1.63 -19.71
C CYS A 58 -10.88 -0.13 -19.98
N GLY A 59 -10.52 0.23 -21.21
CA GLY A 59 -10.77 1.57 -21.73
C GLY A 59 -12.23 1.71 -22.14
N CYS A 60 -12.94 2.70 -21.62
CA CYS A 60 -14.33 3.00 -21.95
C CYS A 60 -14.47 4.51 -22.15
N GLU A 61 -15.12 4.97 -23.23
CA GLU A 61 -15.47 6.39 -23.37
C GLU A 61 -16.85 6.68 -22.75
N SER A 62 -17.77 5.73 -22.82
CA SER A 62 -18.98 5.70 -21.98
C SER A 62 -19.30 4.28 -21.56
N ILE A 63 -19.45 4.05 -20.25
CA ILE A 63 -19.65 2.70 -19.73
C ILE A 63 -21.09 2.20 -19.99
N GLU A 64 -22.11 3.06 -20.00
CA GLU A 64 -23.50 2.60 -20.17
C GLU A 64 -23.74 1.96 -21.56
N SER A 65 -23.12 2.51 -22.62
CA SER A 65 -23.24 1.99 -23.99
C SER A 65 -22.23 0.90 -24.35
N GLU A 66 -21.04 0.88 -23.72
CA GLU A 66 -19.93 -0.01 -24.13
C GLU A 66 -19.60 -1.09 -23.09
N CYS A 67 -19.52 -0.74 -21.81
CA CYS A 67 -18.88 -1.58 -20.79
C CYS A 67 -19.88 -2.25 -19.82
N CYS A 68 -21.08 -1.71 -19.60
CA CYS A 68 -22.11 -2.30 -18.75
C CYS A 68 -22.51 -3.73 -19.18
N GLY A 69 -22.85 -3.91 -20.46
CA GLY A 69 -23.22 -5.23 -21.00
C GLY A 69 -22.06 -6.23 -20.94
N LEU A 70 -20.82 -5.77 -21.05
CA LEU A 70 -19.66 -6.65 -20.99
C LEU A 70 -19.24 -6.99 -19.56
N MET A 71 -19.36 -6.08 -18.60
CA MET A 71 -19.12 -6.38 -17.19
C MET A 71 -20.08 -7.45 -16.67
N GLU A 72 -21.32 -7.46 -17.15
CA GLU A 72 -22.28 -8.53 -16.84
C GLU A 72 -21.86 -9.87 -17.50
N ASN A 73 -21.40 -9.85 -18.75
CA ASN A 73 -20.83 -11.05 -19.40
C ASN A 73 -19.57 -11.56 -18.67
N PHE A 74 -18.67 -10.68 -18.24
CA PHE A 74 -17.47 -11.03 -17.46
C PHE A 74 -17.82 -11.70 -16.13
N ARG A 75 -18.88 -11.23 -15.45
CA ARG A 75 -19.44 -11.90 -14.24
C ARG A 75 -19.96 -13.32 -14.50
N THR A 76 -20.20 -13.71 -15.76
CA THR A 76 -20.54 -15.10 -16.14
C THR A 76 -19.31 -15.96 -16.52
N THR A 77 -18.11 -15.38 -16.57
CA THR A 77 -16.86 -16.14 -16.67
C THR A 77 -16.46 -16.66 -15.28
N VAL A 78 -15.71 -17.75 -15.24
CA VAL A 78 -15.26 -18.37 -13.97
C VAL A 78 -13.96 -17.72 -13.45
N CYS A 79 -13.51 -16.62 -14.08
CA CYS A 79 -12.24 -15.99 -13.76
C CYS A 79 -12.33 -15.15 -12.48
N PRO A 80 -11.47 -15.36 -11.47
CA PRO A 80 -11.45 -14.56 -10.24
C PRO A 80 -10.72 -13.22 -10.40
N ALA A 81 -10.13 -12.95 -11.58
CA ALA A 81 -9.35 -11.75 -11.84
C ALA A 81 -10.17 -10.46 -11.69
N SER A 82 -9.51 -9.43 -11.18
CA SER A 82 -10.12 -8.10 -10.99
C SER A 82 -10.34 -7.37 -12.32
N MET A 83 -11.14 -6.30 -12.31
CA MET A 83 -11.27 -5.37 -13.44
C MET A 83 -10.95 -3.95 -12.98
N ALA A 84 -10.12 -3.24 -13.76
CA ALA A 84 -9.89 -1.80 -13.62
C ALA A 84 -10.54 -1.01 -14.76
N LEU A 85 -11.05 0.18 -14.42
CA LEU A 85 -11.35 1.22 -15.40
C LEU A 85 -10.07 2.01 -15.71
N VAL A 86 -9.73 2.17 -16.99
CA VAL A 86 -8.61 3.00 -17.44
C VAL A 86 -9.06 4.45 -17.56
N VAL A 87 -8.39 5.37 -16.86
CA VAL A 87 -8.73 6.80 -16.83
C VAL A 87 -7.47 7.66 -17.01
N LYS A 88 -7.61 8.82 -17.67
CA LYS A 88 -6.50 9.76 -17.88
C LYS A 88 -6.31 10.74 -16.72
N ASP A 89 -7.41 11.13 -16.08
CA ASP A 89 -7.46 12.06 -14.95
C ASP A 89 -8.68 11.77 -14.03
N ALA A 90 -8.74 12.45 -12.89
CA ALA A 90 -9.86 12.36 -11.96
C ALA A 90 -11.19 12.90 -12.54
N ASN A 91 -11.12 13.81 -13.53
CA ASN A 91 -12.31 14.36 -14.18
C ASN A 91 -13.00 13.32 -15.09
N THR A 92 -12.22 12.49 -15.76
CA THR A 92 -12.68 11.35 -16.56
C THR A 92 -13.28 10.29 -15.64
N PHE A 93 -12.58 9.93 -14.55
CA PHE A 93 -13.11 9.01 -13.55
C PHE A 93 -14.44 9.48 -12.92
N SER A 94 -14.54 10.78 -12.63
CA SER A 94 -15.76 11.43 -12.14
C SER A 94 -16.95 11.20 -13.07
N LYS A 95 -16.82 11.57 -14.35
CA LYS A 95 -17.87 11.34 -15.38
C LYS A 95 -18.27 9.88 -15.47
N LEU A 96 -17.28 8.98 -15.58
CA LEU A 96 -17.51 7.55 -15.70
C LEU A 96 -18.28 6.97 -14.51
N LEU A 97 -18.09 7.48 -13.28
CA LEU A 97 -18.90 7.10 -12.11
C LEU A 97 -20.31 7.70 -12.12
N GLY A 98 -20.47 8.94 -12.60
CA GLY A 98 -21.78 9.58 -12.78
C GLY A 98 -22.72 8.76 -13.65
N ASP A 99 -22.22 8.31 -14.80
CA ASP A 99 -22.93 7.45 -15.75
C ASP A 99 -23.21 6.02 -15.19
N THR A 100 -22.62 5.63 -14.04
CA THR A 100 -22.52 4.22 -13.61
C THR A 100 -22.77 3.94 -12.13
N SER A 101 -23.75 4.61 -11.52
CA SER A 101 -24.27 4.33 -10.16
C SER A 101 -24.58 2.85 -9.81
N ARG A 102 -24.55 1.93 -10.80
CA ARG A 102 -24.78 0.48 -10.68
C ARG A 102 -23.51 -0.40 -10.70
N MET A 103 -22.32 0.15 -10.97
CA MET A 103 -21.12 -0.67 -11.25
C MET A 103 -19.84 -0.21 -10.51
N PRO A 104 -19.61 -0.69 -9.27
CA PRO A 104 -18.38 -0.42 -8.52
C PRO A 104 -17.21 -1.27 -9.02
N ALA A 105 -16.46 -0.76 -9.99
CA ALA A 105 -15.18 -1.33 -10.39
C ALA A 105 -14.11 -1.01 -9.33
N ARG A 106 -13.75 -1.99 -8.48
CA ARG A 106 -12.86 -1.80 -7.30
C ARG A 106 -11.42 -1.35 -7.61
N HIS A 107 -11.03 -1.32 -8.89
CA HIS A 107 -9.72 -0.91 -9.34
C HIS A 107 -9.85 0.21 -10.38
N VAL A 108 -8.89 1.15 -10.39
CA VAL A 108 -8.74 2.20 -11.40
C VAL A 108 -7.29 2.24 -11.84
N SER A 109 -7.07 2.25 -13.15
CA SER A 109 -5.75 2.45 -13.74
C SER A 109 -5.67 3.88 -14.25
N LEU A 110 -4.88 4.71 -13.56
CA LEU A 110 -4.57 6.07 -13.96
C LEU A 110 -3.41 6.02 -14.97
N VAL A 111 -3.73 6.22 -16.24
CA VAL A 111 -2.84 6.01 -17.39
C VAL A 111 -2.80 7.25 -18.26
N SER A 112 -1.60 7.76 -18.51
CA SER A 112 -1.37 8.99 -19.29
C SER A 112 -0.05 8.90 -20.07
N ASP A 113 0.07 9.69 -21.14
CA ASP A 113 1.29 9.83 -21.94
C ASP A 113 2.41 10.57 -21.18
N THR A 114 2.04 11.32 -20.14
CA THR A 114 2.95 11.95 -19.17
C THR A 114 2.61 11.47 -17.77
N TRP A 115 3.61 11.37 -16.89
CA TRP A 115 3.44 10.91 -15.51
C TRP A 115 2.34 11.72 -14.79
N PRO A 116 1.24 11.08 -14.35
CA PRO A 116 0.13 11.76 -13.69
C PRO A 116 0.58 12.50 -12.42
N ARG A 117 -0.05 13.63 -12.09
CA ARG A 117 0.22 14.34 -10.83
C ARG A 117 -0.21 13.47 -9.63
N PRO A 118 0.60 13.31 -8.56
CA PRO A 118 0.21 12.51 -7.37
C PRO A 118 -1.11 12.95 -6.74
N GLU A 119 -1.47 14.21 -6.86
CA GLU A 119 -2.74 14.81 -6.42
C GLU A 119 -3.96 14.17 -7.12
N GLU A 120 -3.82 13.69 -8.36
CA GLU A 120 -4.91 12.99 -9.07
C GLU A 120 -5.29 11.68 -8.37
N VAL A 121 -4.33 10.99 -7.73
CA VAL A 121 -4.62 9.79 -6.92
C VAL A 121 -5.50 10.17 -5.72
N GLN A 122 -5.23 11.31 -5.08
CA GLN A 122 -6.04 11.81 -3.96
C GLN A 122 -7.43 12.27 -4.41
N ARG A 123 -7.53 12.96 -5.57
CA ARG A 123 -8.83 13.33 -6.18
C ARG A 123 -9.65 12.09 -6.51
N ILE A 124 -9.06 11.07 -7.13
CA ILE A 124 -9.73 9.79 -7.43
C ILE A 124 -10.18 9.08 -6.15
N ARG A 125 -9.37 9.02 -5.08
CA ARG A 125 -9.81 8.48 -3.78
C ARG A 125 -11.03 9.22 -3.22
N TYR A 126 -11.03 10.54 -3.25
CA TYR A 126 -12.14 11.34 -2.72
C TYR A 126 -13.41 11.19 -3.56
N ILE A 127 -13.31 11.22 -4.89
CA ILE A 127 -14.44 10.98 -5.80
C ILE A 127 -15.00 9.56 -5.60
N ALA A 128 -14.14 8.55 -5.49
CA ALA A 128 -14.57 7.19 -5.17
C ALA A 128 -15.32 7.13 -3.82
N ALA A 129 -14.85 7.87 -2.80
CA ALA A 129 -15.55 7.99 -1.52
C ALA A 129 -16.90 8.72 -1.63
N GLN A 130 -17.07 9.72 -2.51
CA GLN A 130 -18.37 10.34 -2.76
C GLN A 130 -19.37 9.31 -3.31
N TYR A 131 -18.92 8.41 -4.19
CA TYR A 131 -19.67 7.25 -4.67
C TYR A 131 -19.62 6.03 -3.72
N GLY A 132 -19.15 6.21 -2.48
CA GLY A 132 -19.01 5.19 -1.44
C GLY A 132 -18.28 3.93 -1.88
N GLN A 133 -17.08 4.12 -2.41
CA GLN A 133 -16.10 3.10 -2.83
C GLN A 133 -14.72 3.41 -2.17
N GLU A 134 -14.66 3.61 -0.85
CA GLU A 134 -13.47 4.14 -0.18
C GLU A 134 -12.21 3.25 -0.29
N SER A 135 -12.36 1.95 -0.57
CA SER A 135 -11.25 1.00 -0.76
C SER A 135 -10.71 0.94 -2.20
N GLN A 136 -10.95 1.96 -3.01
CA GLN A 136 -10.59 1.97 -4.41
C GLN A 136 -9.09 1.76 -4.65
N GLN A 137 -8.75 0.69 -5.37
CA GLN A 137 -7.36 0.34 -5.66
C GLN A 137 -6.87 1.12 -6.89
N ILE A 138 -6.01 2.12 -6.69
CA ILE A 138 -5.53 3.00 -7.76
C ILE A 138 -4.14 2.55 -8.20
N HIS A 139 -3.99 2.29 -9.50
CA HIS A 139 -2.76 1.85 -10.13
C HIS A 139 -2.29 2.94 -11.08
N VAL A 140 -1.09 3.47 -10.89
CA VAL A 140 -0.58 4.59 -11.71
C VAL A 140 0.42 4.05 -12.72
N SER A 141 0.32 4.42 -14.00
CA SER A 141 1.34 4.07 -15.00
C SER A 141 1.48 5.14 -16.08
N CYS A 142 2.65 5.13 -16.73
CA CYS A 142 2.97 6.01 -17.84
C CYS A 142 3.62 5.17 -18.97
N PRO A 143 2.84 4.44 -19.79
CA PRO A 143 3.38 3.51 -20.79
C PRO A 143 4.30 4.18 -21.81
N SER A 144 3.97 5.43 -22.17
CA SER A 144 4.71 6.27 -23.11
C SER A 144 6.07 6.77 -22.54
N TRP A 145 6.37 6.54 -21.26
CA TRP A 145 7.66 6.89 -20.65
C TRP A 145 8.68 5.75 -20.81
N PHE A 146 9.84 6.10 -21.35
CA PHE A 146 10.99 5.22 -21.54
C PHE A 146 12.26 5.93 -21.03
N PRO A 147 13.06 5.33 -20.13
CA PRO A 147 14.27 5.95 -19.62
C PRO A 147 15.39 5.91 -20.67
N ARG A 148 15.83 7.08 -21.17
CA ARG A 148 16.94 7.18 -22.15
C ARG A 148 18.31 7.43 -21.51
N SER A 149 18.38 7.50 -20.17
CA SER A 149 19.65 7.63 -19.41
C SER A 149 19.49 7.20 -17.96
N ASN A 150 20.60 6.92 -17.27
CA ASN A 150 20.62 6.60 -15.83
C ASN A 150 20.07 7.76 -14.96
N GLU A 151 20.23 9.03 -15.37
CA GLU A 151 19.60 10.17 -14.70
C GLU A 151 18.07 10.17 -14.91
N GLN A 152 17.57 9.89 -16.13
CA GLN A 152 16.14 9.80 -16.38
C GLN A 152 15.50 8.63 -15.61
N ALA A 153 16.15 7.47 -15.56
CA ALA A 153 15.70 6.32 -14.78
C ALA A 153 15.57 6.65 -13.29
N ALA A 154 16.54 7.37 -12.71
CA ALA A 154 16.49 7.80 -11.32
C ALA A 154 15.27 8.69 -10.99
N THR A 155 14.74 9.46 -11.95
CA THR A 155 13.52 10.27 -11.75
C THR A 155 12.26 9.43 -11.47
N LEU A 156 12.28 8.11 -11.69
CA LEU A 156 11.21 7.22 -11.22
C LEU A 156 11.18 7.14 -9.68
N LEU A 157 12.34 7.15 -9.01
CA LEU A 157 12.39 6.90 -7.57
C LEU A 157 11.63 7.97 -6.75
N PRO A 158 11.84 9.29 -6.94
CA PRO A 158 10.98 10.31 -6.32
C PRO A 158 9.48 10.11 -6.60
N ARG A 159 9.11 9.87 -7.87
CA ARG A 159 7.70 9.65 -8.28
C ARG A 159 7.09 8.46 -7.57
N PHE A 160 7.84 7.35 -7.44
CA PHE A 160 7.39 6.16 -6.74
C PHE A 160 6.98 6.49 -5.29
N PHE A 161 7.85 7.17 -4.54
CA PHE A 161 7.54 7.55 -3.16
C PHE A 161 6.41 8.59 -3.08
N GLN A 162 6.33 9.54 -4.01
CA GLN A 162 5.20 10.48 -4.09
C GLN A 162 3.86 9.75 -4.31
N TYR A 163 3.79 8.79 -5.24
CA TYR A 163 2.58 7.98 -5.45
C TYR A 163 2.26 7.09 -4.25
N ARG A 164 3.26 6.50 -3.57
CA ARG A 164 3.04 5.75 -2.32
C ARG A 164 2.56 6.64 -1.18
N ALA A 165 3.02 7.89 -1.10
CA ALA A 165 2.52 8.89 -0.14
C ALA A 165 1.08 9.33 -0.46
N ALA A 166 0.71 9.40 -1.75
CA ALA A 166 -0.67 9.63 -2.21
C ALA A 166 -1.59 8.39 -2.08
N ALA A 167 -1.07 7.26 -1.59
CA ALA A 167 -1.74 5.97 -1.44
C ALA A 167 -2.13 5.24 -2.75
N ALA A 168 -1.30 5.33 -3.79
CA ALA A 168 -1.40 4.45 -4.97
C ALA A 168 -1.05 3.00 -4.61
N SER A 169 -1.93 2.06 -4.97
CA SER A 169 -1.82 0.63 -4.69
C SER A 169 -0.66 -0.02 -5.46
N GLN A 170 -0.55 0.26 -6.76
CA GLN A 170 0.52 -0.22 -7.64
C GLN A 170 1.04 0.93 -8.51
N ILE A 171 2.30 0.83 -8.94
CA ILE A 171 2.97 1.79 -9.83
C ILE A 171 3.59 0.98 -10.96
N GLY A 172 3.07 1.15 -12.18
CA GLY A 172 3.56 0.47 -13.38
C GLY A 172 4.90 1.05 -13.82
N VAL A 173 5.86 0.19 -14.09
CA VAL A 173 7.22 0.55 -14.53
C VAL A 173 7.49 -0.05 -15.91
N ASN A 174 8.22 0.67 -16.77
CA ASN A 174 8.58 0.18 -18.09
C ASN A 174 9.64 -0.93 -17.95
N ALA A 175 9.46 -2.06 -18.66
CA ALA A 175 10.38 -3.20 -18.63
C ALA A 175 11.82 -2.83 -19.07
N ALA A 176 11.98 -1.74 -19.82
CA ALA A 176 13.25 -1.12 -20.18
C ALA A 176 14.12 -0.67 -18.99
N LEU A 177 13.59 -0.66 -17.75
CA LEU A 177 14.39 -0.50 -16.52
C LEU A 177 15.07 -1.79 -16.05
N ILE A 178 14.79 -2.92 -16.70
CA ILE A 178 15.34 -4.23 -16.36
C ILE A 178 16.21 -4.71 -17.52
N ALA A 179 15.69 -4.73 -18.74
CA ALA A 179 16.43 -5.10 -19.95
C ALA A 179 15.85 -4.41 -21.20
N ASP A 180 16.69 -4.25 -22.22
CA ASP A 180 16.30 -3.97 -23.60
C ASP A 180 16.60 -5.18 -24.51
N ASP A 181 16.47 -5.02 -25.83
CA ASP A 181 16.76 -6.07 -26.82
C ASP A 181 18.24 -6.52 -26.87
N VAL A 182 19.13 -5.83 -26.14
CA VAL A 182 20.59 -6.02 -26.19
C VAL A 182 21.14 -6.53 -24.85
N ALA A 183 20.71 -5.96 -23.72
CA ALA A 183 21.27 -6.25 -22.40
C ALA A 183 20.33 -5.93 -21.22
N VAL A 184 20.61 -6.59 -20.09
CA VAL A 184 20.16 -6.15 -18.76
C VAL A 184 20.77 -4.79 -18.44
N GLN A 185 19.95 -3.85 -17.98
CA GLN A 185 20.32 -2.46 -17.79
C GLN A 185 20.87 -2.19 -16.38
N GLU A 186 21.86 -1.31 -16.25
CA GLU A 186 22.36 -0.83 -14.95
C GLU A 186 21.25 -0.19 -14.10
N THR A 187 20.21 0.37 -14.75
CA THR A 187 19.04 0.97 -14.11
C THR A 187 18.25 -0.01 -13.25
N MET A 188 18.40 -1.33 -13.46
CA MET A 188 17.85 -2.38 -12.60
C MET A 188 18.37 -2.28 -11.16
N ALA A 189 19.58 -1.75 -10.95
CA ALA A 189 20.16 -1.56 -9.62
C ALA A 189 19.33 -0.58 -8.76
N TYR A 190 18.65 0.40 -9.37
CA TYR A 190 17.70 1.27 -8.66
C TYR A 190 16.45 0.51 -8.17
N LEU A 191 15.96 -0.44 -8.96
CA LEU A 191 14.83 -1.29 -8.57
C LEU A 191 15.22 -2.25 -7.43
N ASN A 192 16.46 -2.76 -7.46
CA ASN A 192 17.01 -3.55 -6.36
C ASN A 192 17.17 -2.73 -5.07
N GLY A 193 17.79 -1.53 -5.16
CA GLY A 193 17.92 -0.62 -4.02
C GLY A 193 16.56 -0.23 -3.43
N LEU A 194 15.58 0.08 -4.27
CA LEU A 194 14.21 0.34 -3.86
C LEU A 194 13.59 -0.86 -3.12
N ALA A 195 13.76 -2.09 -3.63
CA ALA A 195 13.22 -3.31 -3.03
C ALA A 195 13.88 -3.68 -1.68
N LEU A 196 15.17 -3.34 -1.49
CA LEU A 196 15.87 -3.56 -0.23
C LEU A 196 15.27 -2.76 0.93
N PHE A 197 14.91 -1.48 0.70
CA PHE A 197 14.36 -0.63 1.77
C PHE A 197 12.84 -0.57 1.79
N PHE A 198 12.15 -0.66 0.65
CA PHE A 198 10.70 -0.47 0.58
C PHE A 198 9.91 -1.79 0.52
N SER A 199 9.55 -2.31 1.70
CA SER A 199 8.74 -3.53 1.89
C SER A 199 7.32 -3.19 2.42
N GLY A 200 6.68 -2.22 1.77
CA GLY A 200 5.29 -1.83 2.03
C GLY A 200 5.06 -0.88 3.20
N GLN A 201 6.08 -0.11 3.62
CA GLN A 201 5.98 0.84 4.73
C GLN A 201 4.81 1.82 4.57
N CYS A 202 4.15 2.14 5.68
CA CYS A 202 3.11 3.16 5.74
C CYS A 202 3.72 4.56 5.66
N TYR A 203 3.20 5.44 4.80
CA TYR A 203 3.58 6.86 4.80
C TYR A 203 3.20 7.52 6.14
N VAL A 204 4.06 8.41 6.64
CA VAL A 204 3.88 9.16 7.89
C VAL A 204 3.69 10.65 7.60
N GLY A 205 4.52 11.24 6.75
CA GLY A 205 4.50 12.66 6.43
C GLY A 205 5.84 13.15 5.89
N SER A 206 6.02 14.48 5.84
CA SER A 206 7.28 15.10 5.40
C SER A 206 8.06 15.64 6.62
N PRO A 207 9.26 15.12 6.95
CA PRO A 207 10.00 15.54 8.14
C PRO A 207 10.66 16.93 8.02
N THR A 208 10.95 17.41 6.80
CA THR A 208 11.49 18.75 6.54
C THR A 208 10.76 19.45 5.40
N GLY A 209 10.26 20.66 5.69
CA GLY A 209 9.91 21.66 4.69
C GLY A 209 11.03 22.68 4.52
N GLN A 210 12.24 22.24 4.15
CA GLN A 210 13.34 23.12 3.76
C GLN A 210 13.21 23.46 2.27
N ASP A 211 13.34 24.72 1.90
CA ASP A 211 13.19 25.16 0.51
C ASP A 211 14.16 24.42 -0.43
N GLY A 212 13.64 23.84 -1.50
CA GLY A 212 14.40 23.05 -2.47
C GLY A 212 14.78 21.62 -2.03
N VAL A 213 14.40 21.17 -0.83
CA VAL A 213 14.62 19.80 -0.35
C VAL A 213 13.29 19.08 -0.14
N ASN A 214 13.05 18.06 -0.96
CA ASN A 214 11.91 17.18 -0.82
C ASN A 214 12.22 16.06 0.19
N SER A 215 11.28 15.78 1.10
CA SER A 215 11.42 14.73 2.11
C SER A 215 10.12 13.95 2.34
N LEU A 216 10.20 12.62 2.39
CA LEU A 216 9.07 11.73 2.70
C LEU A 216 9.49 10.66 3.72
N LEU A 217 8.76 10.56 4.83
CA LEU A 217 8.97 9.57 5.89
C LEU A 217 7.94 8.45 5.81
N PHE A 218 8.42 7.20 5.85
CA PHE A 218 7.62 5.97 5.89
C PHE A 218 8.04 5.10 7.09
N ARG A 219 7.16 4.24 7.61
CA ARG A 219 7.43 3.38 8.78
C ARG A 219 6.93 1.94 8.64
N LYS A 220 7.49 1.04 9.46
CA LYS A 220 7.04 -0.34 9.70
C LYS A 220 7.32 -0.68 11.16
N GLY A 221 6.27 -0.70 11.99
CA GLY A 221 6.42 -0.72 13.45
C GLY A 221 7.16 0.52 13.96
N ALA A 222 8.23 0.31 14.72
CA ALA A 222 9.12 1.37 15.23
C ALA A 222 10.27 1.77 14.27
N GLN A 223 10.51 0.99 13.20
CA GLN A 223 11.51 1.31 12.18
C GLN A 223 10.94 2.28 11.15
N TRP A 224 11.77 3.20 10.65
CA TRP A 224 11.40 4.16 9.64
C TRP A 224 12.46 4.35 8.55
N LEU A 225 12.00 4.85 7.41
CA LEU A 225 12.74 5.18 6.20
C LEU A 225 12.37 6.61 5.79
N THR A 226 13.34 7.51 5.83
CA THR A 226 13.24 8.83 5.20
C THR A 226 13.88 8.78 3.82
N VAL A 227 13.13 9.23 2.82
CA VAL A 227 13.62 9.46 1.47
C VAL A 227 13.83 10.96 1.27
N LEU A 228 15.00 11.34 0.78
CA LEU A 228 15.42 12.74 0.63
C LEU A 228 15.95 12.97 -0.79
N TRP A 229 15.52 14.04 -1.44
CA TRP A 229 16.06 14.48 -2.75
C TRP A 229 15.93 15.99 -2.94
N SER A 230 16.68 16.53 -3.91
CA SER A 230 16.66 17.95 -4.27
C SER A 230 16.89 18.09 -5.76
N ASP A 231 16.14 18.96 -6.43
CA ASP A 231 16.34 19.24 -7.86
C ASP A 231 17.67 20.00 -8.11
N MET A 232 18.27 20.57 -7.06
CA MET A 232 19.60 21.18 -7.08
C MET A 232 20.68 20.14 -6.69
N LYS A 233 21.75 20.07 -7.49
CA LYS A 233 22.92 19.23 -7.18
C LYS A 233 23.75 19.86 -6.05
N GLY A 234 23.96 19.13 -4.95
CA GLY A 234 24.78 19.57 -3.81
C GLY A 234 24.01 20.26 -2.68
N SER A 235 22.69 20.14 -2.65
CA SER A 235 21.87 20.50 -1.48
C SER A 235 22.22 19.64 -0.26
N THR A 236 21.99 20.17 0.95
CA THR A 236 22.07 19.41 2.20
C THR A 236 20.77 19.55 2.96
N ALA A 237 20.12 18.42 3.28
CA ALA A 237 19.00 18.39 4.20
C ALA A 237 19.53 18.47 5.64
N THR A 238 18.88 19.25 6.51
CA THR A 238 19.21 19.30 7.94
C THR A 238 17.96 19.03 8.77
N PHE A 239 18.01 18.00 9.62
CA PHE A 239 16.95 17.76 10.60
C PHE A 239 17.49 17.15 11.89
N ALA A 240 16.96 17.64 13.00
CA ALA A 240 17.10 16.96 14.28
C ALA A 240 16.49 15.55 14.19
N VAL A 241 17.10 14.55 14.83
CA VAL A 241 16.63 13.13 14.80
C VAL A 241 16.35 12.63 16.22
N ASP A 242 15.97 13.57 17.10
CA ASP A 242 15.97 13.47 18.56
C ASP A 242 15.47 12.13 19.10
N GLY A 243 16.36 11.38 19.76
CA GLY A 243 16.05 10.09 20.39
C GLY A 243 15.97 8.89 19.44
N ALA A 244 16.19 9.06 18.14
CA ALA A 244 16.26 7.94 17.19
C ALA A 244 17.60 7.20 17.31
N ILE A 245 17.56 5.88 17.13
CA ILE A 245 18.72 4.99 17.16
C ILE A 245 18.86 4.21 15.85
N ASN A 246 19.98 3.50 15.69
CA ASN A 246 20.29 2.67 14.51
C ASN A 246 20.21 3.46 13.19
N LEU A 247 20.74 4.69 13.20
CA LEU A 247 20.76 5.56 12.03
C LEU A 247 21.76 5.05 10.98
N ALA A 248 21.29 4.81 9.76
CA ALA A 248 22.14 4.40 8.64
C ALA A 248 21.64 5.03 7.33
N LEU A 249 22.57 5.62 6.57
CA LEU A 249 22.33 6.29 5.30
C LEU A 249 22.78 5.41 4.13
N TYR A 250 21.99 5.37 3.07
CA TYR A 250 22.26 4.60 1.86
C TYR A 250 21.99 5.42 0.60
N ASP A 251 22.69 5.07 -0.48
CA ASP A 251 22.38 5.58 -1.81
C ASP A 251 21.16 4.87 -2.44
N ALA A 252 20.74 5.33 -3.62
CA ALA A 252 19.62 4.75 -4.37
C ALA A 252 19.83 3.30 -4.86
N PHE A 253 21.06 2.76 -4.78
CA PHE A 253 21.38 1.36 -5.10
C PHE A 253 21.38 0.45 -3.85
N GLY A 254 21.50 1.05 -2.67
CA GLY A 254 21.59 0.38 -1.38
C GLY A 254 23.01 0.20 -0.84
N ASN A 255 24.00 0.91 -1.39
CA ASN A 255 25.32 0.97 -0.78
C ASN A 255 25.27 1.87 0.48
N ALA A 256 25.90 1.43 1.57
CA ALA A 256 26.00 2.25 2.78
C ALA A 256 26.87 3.49 2.53
N MET A 257 26.31 4.66 2.77
CA MET A 257 27.02 5.93 2.73
C MET A 257 27.61 6.25 4.11
N LYS A 258 28.69 7.04 4.15
CA LYS A 258 29.16 7.60 5.42
C LYS A 258 28.08 8.54 5.96
N LEU A 259 27.64 8.28 7.19
CA LEU A 259 26.84 9.20 7.98
C LEU A 259 27.76 9.94 8.96
N ASP A 260 27.68 11.26 8.98
CA ASP A 260 28.39 12.09 9.96
C ASP A 260 27.59 12.20 11.26
N GLU A 261 28.28 12.46 12.39
CA GLU A 261 27.62 12.58 13.69
C GLU A 261 26.67 13.79 13.72
N PRO A 262 25.47 13.68 14.34
CA PRO A 262 24.50 14.77 14.37
C PRO A 262 25.04 15.97 15.14
N GLY A 263 25.20 17.10 14.45
CA GLY A 263 25.69 18.34 15.02
C GLY A 263 24.63 19.09 15.84
N GLN A 264 24.99 20.27 16.36
CA GLN A 264 24.10 21.11 17.18
C GLN A 264 22.80 21.57 16.48
N ARG A 265 22.69 21.41 15.16
CA ARG A 265 21.49 21.71 14.36
C ARG A 265 20.70 20.48 13.93
N GLY A 266 21.14 19.29 14.34
CA GLY A 266 20.64 18.00 13.87
C GLY A 266 21.62 17.30 12.93
N LEU A 267 21.12 16.28 12.26
CA LEU A 267 21.84 15.52 11.25
C LEU A 267 21.82 16.25 9.92
N GLU A 268 22.98 16.34 9.27
CA GLU A 268 23.14 16.86 7.90
C GLU A 268 23.26 15.69 6.92
N VAL A 269 22.45 15.69 5.87
CA VAL A 269 22.40 14.62 4.86
C VAL A 269 22.56 15.23 3.46
N PRO A 270 23.58 14.83 2.68
CA PRO A 270 23.76 15.34 1.32
C PRO A 270 22.63 14.86 0.41
N CYS A 271 22.10 15.74 -0.44
CA CYS A 271 20.95 15.51 -1.30
C CYS A 271 21.20 16.00 -2.73
N GLY A 272 20.54 15.35 -3.67
CA GLY A 272 20.55 15.71 -5.09
C GLY A 272 19.37 15.09 -5.84
N PRO A 273 19.39 15.07 -7.18
CA PRO A 273 18.25 14.62 -7.98
C PRO A 273 18.03 13.11 -7.93
N ILE A 274 19.05 12.34 -7.52
CA ILE A 274 18.94 10.93 -7.15
C ILE A 274 18.66 10.88 -5.64
N PRO A 275 17.60 10.20 -5.18
CA PRO A 275 17.26 10.19 -3.76
C PRO A 275 18.25 9.38 -2.92
N VAL A 276 18.40 9.78 -1.66
CA VAL A 276 19.11 9.01 -0.62
C VAL A 276 18.15 8.49 0.43
N TYR A 277 18.52 7.41 1.09
CA TYR A 277 17.69 6.67 2.04
C TYR A 277 18.30 6.72 3.44
N LEU A 278 17.73 7.51 4.35
CA LEU A 278 18.09 7.47 5.76
C LEU A 278 17.12 6.54 6.50
N THR A 279 17.65 5.50 7.14
CA THR A 279 16.90 4.59 8.01
C THR A 279 17.15 4.92 9.47
N GLY A 280 16.21 4.54 10.34
CA GLY A 280 16.33 4.71 11.78
C GLY A 280 15.23 3.99 12.56
N THR A 281 15.31 4.01 13.88
CA THR A 281 14.32 3.42 14.80
C THR A 281 13.94 4.42 15.89
N GLY A 282 12.64 4.65 16.09
CA GLY A 282 12.12 5.56 17.13
C GLY A 282 12.51 7.03 16.92
N GLY A 283 12.47 7.81 18.02
CA GLY A 283 12.75 9.24 18.04
C GLY A 283 11.62 10.14 17.54
N ALA A 284 11.65 11.41 17.92
CA ALA A 284 10.60 12.41 17.70
C ALA A 284 10.51 12.94 16.25
N LEU A 285 10.93 12.13 15.27
CA LEU A 285 10.85 12.42 13.84
C LEU A 285 9.46 12.09 13.29
N LEU A 286 8.84 11.01 13.81
CA LEU A 286 7.55 10.50 13.36
C LEU A 286 6.42 11.51 13.59
N GLY A 287 6.24 11.97 14.83
CA GLY A 287 5.25 13.00 15.17
C GLY A 287 5.61 14.41 14.68
N ARG A 288 6.83 14.67 14.18
CA ARG A 288 7.14 15.91 13.42
C ARG A 288 6.62 15.81 11.98
N ALA A 289 6.96 14.73 11.29
CA ALA A 289 6.45 14.48 9.94
C ALA A 289 4.92 14.37 9.91
N ALA A 290 4.33 13.73 10.91
CA ALA A 290 2.89 13.60 11.05
C ALA A 290 2.17 14.94 11.27
N VAL A 291 2.76 15.93 11.96
CA VAL A 291 2.19 17.29 12.05
C VAL A 291 2.07 17.95 10.67
N ASN A 292 3.10 17.84 9.84
CA ASN A 292 3.08 18.41 8.48
C ASN A 292 2.01 17.73 7.60
N ARG A 293 1.84 16.41 7.73
CA ARG A 293 0.75 15.67 7.07
C ARG A 293 -0.63 16.06 7.62
N LEU A 294 -0.78 16.18 8.94
CA LEU A 294 -2.05 16.54 9.58
C LEU A 294 -2.53 17.90 9.09
N LYS A 295 -1.62 18.86 8.94
CA LYS A 295 -1.93 20.14 8.30
C LYS A 295 -2.43 19.95 6.87
N GLN A 296 -1.70 19.21 6.01
CA GLN A 296 -2.13 18.93 4.63
C GLN A 296 -3.52 18.26 4.55
N GLN A 297 -3.83 17.32 5.45
CA GLN A 297 -5.12 16.65 5.53
C GLN A 297 -6.25 17.61 5.94
N ILE A 298 -5.98 18.55 6.85
CA ILE A 298 -6.94 19.55 7.32
C ILE A 298 -7.14 20.64 6.26
N ASP A 299 -6.07 21.12 5.62
CA ASP A 299 -6.15 22.07 4.51
C ASP A 299 -6.98 21.47 3.35
N PHE A 300 -6.77 20.19 3.01
CA PHE A 300 -7.58 19.47 2.02
C PHE A 300 -9.04 19.30 2.44
N PHE A 301 -9.32 18.98 3.72
CA PHE A 301 -10.69 18.90 4.24
C PHE A 301 -11.40 20.26 4.19
N MET A 302 -10.71 21.34 4.56
CA MET A 302 -11.26 22.71 4.56
C MET A 302 -11.45 23.27 3.14
N ALA A 303 -10.73 22.76 2.14
CA ALA A 303 -10.98 23.11 0.74
C ALA A 303 -12.38 22.67 0.25
N GLN A 304 -12.96 21.61 0.83
CA GLN A 304 -14.26 21.08 0.41
C GLN A 304 -15.42 21.96 0.92
N SER A 305 -16.15 22.62 0.01
CA SER A 305 -17.40 23.35 0.30
C SER A 305 -18.43 22.43 0.97
N ASP A 306 -18.68 21.29 0.33
CA ASP A 306 -19.81 20.43 0.61
C ASP A 306 -19.74 19.86 2.03
N LEU A 307 -18.52 19.57 2.52
CA LEU A 307 -18.29 19.11 3.89
C LEU A 307 -18.49 20.25 4.91
N ARG A 308 -17.99 21.46 4.61
CA ARG A 308 -18.15 22.63 5.50
C ARG A 308 -19.59 23.13 5.60
N GLU A 309 -20.40 22.92 4.57
CA GLU A 309 -21.77 23.43 4.50
C GLU A 309 -22.81 22.44 5.04
N ASN A 310 -22.53 21.13 5.02
CA ASN A 310 -23.46 20.09 5.46
C ASN A 310 -23.12 19.47 6.83
N LEU A 311 -21.86 19.53 7.29
CA LEU A 311 -21.50 19.05 8.64
C LEU A 311 -21.78 20.11 9.71
N THR A 312 -22.04 19.66 10.94
CA THR A 312 -22.29 20.55 12.09
C THR A 312 -21.09 21.45 12.39
N PRO A 313 -21.30 22.74 12.76
CA PRO A 313 -20.21 23.67 13.09
C PRO A 313 -19.19 23.14 14.11
N ASP A 314 -19.64 22.43 15.14
CA ASP A 314 -18.79 21.73 16.12
C ASP A 314 -17.69 20.87 15.49
N VAL A 315 -18.01 20.11 14.43
CA VAL A 315 -17.05 19.22 13.76
C VAL A 315 -16.00 20.04 13.03
N ILE A 316 -16.44 21.09 12.31
CA ILE A 316 -15.56 22.00 11.58
C ILE A 316 -14.63 22.74 12.54
N GLU A 317 -15.16 23.28 13.65
CA GLU A 317 -14.40 24.01 14.65
C GLU A 317 -13.37 23.11 15.37
N ARG A 318 -13.73 21.86 15.67
CA ARG A 318 -12.80 20.86 16.25
C ARG A 318 -11.65 20.54 15.30
N ILE A 319 -11.94 20.32 14.01
CA ILE A 319 -10.91 20.06 12.99
C ILE A 319 -10.00 21.29 12.82
N GLN A 320 -10.54 22.51 12.81
CA GLN A 320 -9.75 23.75 12.80
C GLN A 320 -8.83 23.87 14.04
N LYS A 321 -9.35 23.58 15.24
CA LYS A 321 -8.55 23.60 16.49
C LYS A 321 -7.45 22.53 16.51
N ILE A 322 -7.68 21.35 15.92
CA ILE A 322 -6.65 20.31 15.73
C ILE A 322 -5.55 20.82 14.80
N GLY A 323 -5.90 21.47 13.69
CA GLY A 323 -4.93 22.02 12.73
C GLY A 323 -4.13 23.22 13.26
N ALA A 324 -4.75 24.06 14.10
CA ALA A 324 -4.10 25.22 14.71
C ALA A 324 -3.11 24.84 15.83
N GLU A 325 -3.41 23.81 16.62
CA GLU A 325 -2.61 23.41 17.78
C GLU A 325 -2.36 21.88 17.83
N PRO A 326 -1.72 21.27 16.81
CA PRO A 326 -1.63 19.81 16.64
C PRO A 326 -0.76 19.09 17.68
N ARG A 327 -0.21 19.82 18.66
CA ARG A 327 0.62 19.31 19.77
C ARG A 327 0.13 19.79 21.15
N SER A 328 -1.07 20.37 21.22
CA SER A 328 -1.71 20.81 22.47
C SER A 328 -2.00 19.64 23.40
N ASP A 329 -1.94 19.83 24.72
CA ASP A 329 -2.33 18.80 25.69
C ASP A 329 -3.81 18.42 25.58
N ALA A 330 -4.63 19.31 24.99
CA ALA A 330 -6.02 19.03 24.65
C ALA A 330 -6.18 18.07 23.43
N ASN A 331 -5.11 17.70 22.73
CA ASN A 331 -5.19 16.94 21.47
C ASN A 331 -5.78 15.52 21.67
N ARG A 332 -5.49 14.84 22.79
CA ARG A 332 -6.14 13.55 23.11
C ARG A 332 -7.64 13.67 23.37
N LEU A 333 -8.09 14.77 23.97
CA LEU A 333 -9.52 15.04 24.13
C LEU A 333 -10.16 15.28 22.74
N ARG A 334 -9.56 16.16 21.93
CA ARG A 334 -10.02 16.46 20.56
C ARG A 334 -10.07 15.21 19.68
N PHE A 335 -9.11 14.29 19.83
CA PHE A 335 -9.09 12.98 19.18
C PHE A 335 -10.33 12.15 19.55
N LEU A 336 -10.60 11.96 20.86
CA LEU A 336 -11.72 11.15 21.33
C LEU A 336 -13.08 11.77 21.00
N GLU A 337 -13.18 13.10 21.04
CA GLU A 337 -14.37 13.84 20.59
C GLU A 337 -14.60 13.67 19.08
N LEU A 338 -13.55 13.80 18.26
CA LEU A 338 -13.63 13.65 16.81
C LEU A 338 -13.95 12.20 16.40
N ALA A 339 -13.35 11.20 17.05
CA ALA A 339 -13.67 9.79 16.82
C ALA A 339 -15.15 9.48 17.08
N ARG A 340 -15.75 10.06 18.13
CA ARG A 340 -17.18 9.94 18.46
C ARG A 340 -18.12 10.58 17.43
N THR A 341 -17.61 11.36 16.47
CA THR A 341 -18.43 11.88 15.35
C THR A 341 -18.70 10.81 14.30
N LEU A 342 -17.82 9.81 14.13
CA LEU A 342 -17.92 8.81 13.07
C LEU A 342 -19.21 7.98 13.12
N PRO A 343 -19.68 7.47 14.29
CA PRO A 343 -20.97 6.79 14.40
C PRO A 343 -22.15 7.70 14.05
N TRP A 344 -22.08 8.97 14.46
CA TRP A 344 -23.14 9.94 14.19
C TRP A 344 -23.23 10.31 12.70
N ILE A 345 -22.11 10.50 12.01
CA ILE A 345 -22.10 10.77 10.56
C ILE A 345 -22.67 9.57 9.78
N GLU A 346 -22.30 8.34 10.16
CA GLU A 346 -22.85 7.12 9.56
C GLU A 346 -24.36 6.98 9.86
N GLU A 347 -24.81 7.28 11.09
CA GLU A 347 -26.23 7.28 11.45
C GLU A 347 -27.03 8.34 10.69
N GLN A 348 -26.53 9.57 10.56
CA GLN A 348 -27.20 10.63 9.79
C GLN A 348 -27.33 10.30 8.32
N TRP A 349 -26.39 9.57 7.73
CA TRP A 349 -26.51 9.10 6.36
C TRP A 349 -27.69 8.11 6.21
N HIS A 350 -27.72 7.06 7.04
CA HIS A 350 -28.80 6.06 6.98
C HIS A 350 -30.16 6.62 7.44
N SER A 351 -30.18 7.70 8.23
CA SER A 351 -31.40 8.44 8.61
C SER A 351 -31.77 9.58 7.63
N ARG A 352 -31.07 9.73 6.50
CA ARG A 352 -31.27 10.76 5.47
C ARG A 352 -31.10 12.22 5.96
N GLY A 353 -30.34 12.42 7.03
CA GLY A 353 -29.87 13.74 7.50
C GLY A 353 -28.60 14.22 6.78
N LEU A 354 -27.82 13.30 6.17
CA LEU A 354 -26.70 13.59 5.28
C LEU A 354 -26.80 12.73 4.02
N SER A 355 -26.31 13.22 2.88
CA SER A 355 -26.16 12.41 1.66
C SER A 355 -24.89 11.57 1.70
N ARG A 356 -24.84 10.49 0.91
CA ARG A 356 -23.63 9.65 0.74
C ARG A 356 -22.40 10.48 0.39
N HIS A 357 -22.60 11.45 -0.50
CA HIS A 357 -21.57 12.32 -1.08
C HIS A 357 -20.91 13.27 -0.08
N VAL A 358 -21.52 13.49 1.09
CA VAL A 358 -20.92 14.22 2.23
C VAL A 358 -20.43 13.24 3.30
N ALA A 359 -21.30 12.33 3.74
CA ALA A 359 -21.06 11.50 4.91
C ALA A 359 -19.85 10.56 4.72
N VAL A 360 -19.71 9.97 3.54
CA VAL A 360 -18.67 8.97 3.29
C VAL A 360 -17.28 9.59 3.12
N PRO A 361 -17.06 10.67 2.33
CA PRO A 361 -15.80 11.39 2.33
C PRO A 361 -15.44 11.99 3.69
N ALA A 362 -16.42 12.50 4.46
CA ALA A 362 -16.19 12.99 5.81
C ALA A 362 -15.62 11.88 6.72
N ILE A 363 -16.26 10.69 6.73
CA ILE A 363 -15.78 9.52 7.46
C ILE A 363 -14.37 9.11 7.04
N MET A 364 -14.08 9.09 5.73
CA MET A 364 -12.74 8.76 5.21
C MET A 364 -11.68 9.75 5.69
N LEU A 365 -11.91 11.05 5.49
CA LEU A 365 -10.94 12.09 5.84
C LEU A 365 -10.74 12.22 7.35
N ILE A 366 -11.82 12.12 8.15
CA ILE A 366 -11.72 12.11 9.61
C ILE A 366 -10.94 10.88 10.11
N SER A 367 -11.16 9.70 9.51
CA SER A 367 -10.38 8.50 9.83
C SER A 367 -8.90 8.65 9.47
N ASP A 368 -8.59 9.24 8.31
CA ASP A 368 -7.21 9.52 7.88
C ASP A 368 -6.54 10.62 8.75
N ILE A 369 -7.29 11.57 9.28
CA ILE A 369 -6.83 12.57 10.28
C ILE A 369 -6.52 11.87 11.62
N LEU A 370 -7.44 11.05 12.14
CA LEU A 370 -7.26 10.34 13.41
C LEU A 370 -6.05 9.38 13.36
N LYS A 371 -5.85 8.66 12.25
CA LYS A 371 -4.64 7.84 12.01
C LYS A 371 -3.35 8.66 12.13
N THR A 372 -3.33 9.90 11.65
CA THR A 372 -2.17 10.81 11.79
C THR A 372 -2.02 11.36 13.21
N MET A 373 -3.13 11.72 13.88
CA MET A 373 -3.12 12.19 15.28
C MET A 373 -2.57 11.14 16.25
N ALA A 374 -2.90 9.86 16.06
CA ALA A 374 -2.38 8.77 16.89
C ALA A 374 -0.84 8.66 16.84
N ILE A 375 -0.22 8.95 15.68
CA ILE A 375 1.24 9.01 15.54
C ILE A 375 1.84 10.18 16.34
N ILE A 376 1.14 11.33 16.39
CA ILE A 376 1.61 12.53 17.10
C ILE A 376 1.49 12.34 18.63
N GLU A 377 0.48 11.61 19.11
CA GLU A 377 0.35 11.32 20.55
C GLU A 377 1.43 10.35 21.06
N GLU A 378 1.92 9.41 20.24
CA GLU A 378 3.07 8.56 20.63
C GLU A 378 4.33 9.40 20.91
N ASP A 379 4.62 10.40 20.07
CA ASP A 379 5.73 11.35 20.28
C ASP A 379 5.58 12.17 21.59
N ARG A 380 4.37 12.27 22.18
CA ARG A 380 4.12 12.93 23.47
C ARG A 380 4.34 12.00 24.67
N GLY A 381 4.43 10.68 24.49
CA GLY A 381 4.77 9.71 25.53
C GLY A 381 3.69 9.46 26.61
N GLU A 382 2.53 10.10 26.51
CA GLU A 382 1.40 9.91 27.44
C GLU A 382 0.45 8.81 26.95
N LEU A 383 0.06 7.89 27.84
CA LEU A 383 -0.92 6.85 27.53
C LEU A 383 -2.35 7.40 27.39
N PHE A 384 -3.15 6.72 26.57
CA PHE A 384 -4.61 6.77 26.66
C PHE A 384 -5.08 6.13 27.97
N LEU A 385 -6.24 6.54 28.48
CA LEU A 385 -6.75 6.12 29.80
C LEU A 385 -7.22 4.66 29.85
N GLU A 386 -7.56 4.07 28.70
CA GLU A 386 -8.12 2.73 28.59
C GLU A 386 -7.11 1.77 27.93
N PRO A 387 -7.00 0.51 28.39
CA PRO A 387 -6.16 -0.49 27.74
C PRO A 387 -6.58 -0.79 26.29
N VAL A 388 -5.60 -1.18 25.47
CA VAL A 388 -5.83 -1.66 24.10
C VAL A 388 -6.75 -2.89 24.12
N SER A 389 -6.45 -3.86 24.99
CA SER A 389 -7.26 -5.08 25.21
C SER A 389 -8.75 -4.81 25.42
N ASP A 390 -9.07 -3.85 26.27
CA ASP A 390 -10.43 -3.56 26.71
C ASP A 390 -11.22 -2.86 25.60
N THR A 391 -10.52 -2.01 24.83
CA THR A 391 -11.04 -1.32 23.65
C THR A 391 -11.29 -2.31 22.49
N LEU A 392 -10.37 -3.26 22.28
CA LEU A 392 -10.51 -4.33 21.28
C LEU A 392 -11.64 -5.31 21.66
N GLY A 393 -11.81 -5.66 22.94
CA GLY A 393 -12.93 -6.49 23.40
C GLY A 393 -14.30 -5.89 23.08
N ARG A 394 -14.51 -4.59 23.35
CA ARG A 394 -15.74 -3.88 22.93
C ARG A 394 -15.90 -3.82 21.40
N THR A 395 -14.78 -3.77 20.67
CA THR A 395 -14.78 -3.82 19.21
C THR A 395 -15.23 -5.19 18.69
N GLU A 396 -14.82 -6.29 19.34
CA GLU A 396 -15.34 -7.64 19.05
C GLU A 396 -16.83 -7.80 19.38
N GLU A 397 -17.34 -7.19 20.45
CA GLU A 397 -18.79 -7.20 20.74
C GLU A 397 -19.60 -6.61 19.58
N PHE A 398 -19.19 -5.45 19.05
CA PHE A 398 -19.89 -4.82 17.92
C PHE A 398 -19.78 -5.63 16.62
N GLN A 399 -18.62 -6.25 16.34
CA GLN A 399 -18.48 -7.19 15.22
C GLN A 399 -19.41 -8.41 15.38
N SER A 400 -19.46 -8.98 16.58
CA SER A 400 -20.27 -10.15 16.91
C SER A 400 -21.76 -9.85 16.75
N LEU A 401 -22.23 -8.71 17.28
CA LEU A 401 -23.61 -8.23 17.12
C LEU A 401 -23.99 -8.05 15.64
N TYR A 402 -23.08 -7.55 14.80
CA TYR A 402 -23.30 -7.41 13.35
C TYR A 402 -23.40 -8.77 12.64
N LEU A 403 -22.53 -9.72 13.01
CA LEU A 403 -22.49 -11.06 12.41
C LEU A 403 -23.67 -11.95 12.84
N THR A 404 -24.09 -11.88 14.10
CA THR A 404 -25.27 -12.60 14.62
C THR A 404 -26.61 -11.93 14.28
N GLY A 405 -26.58 -10.67 13.83
CA GLY A 405 -27.76 -9.92 13.45
C GLY A 405 -28.52 -10.54 12.28
N SER A 406 -29.86 -10.48 12.34
CA SER A 406 -30.75 -10.98 11.29
C SER A 406 -30.40 -10.35 9.93
N ALA A 407 -30.00 -11.18 8.96
CA ALA A 407 -29.52 -10.69 7.68
C ALA A 407 -30.62 -9.95 6.89
N GLY A 408 -30.35 -8.69 6.55
CA GLY A 408 -31.01 -8.03 5.42
C GLY A 408 -30.62 -8.68 4.09
N SER A 409 -31.14 -8.15 2.97
CA SER A 409 -30.70 -8.60 1.64
C SER A 409 -29.20 -8.36 1.44
N ALA A 410 -28.56 -9.11 0.54
CA ALA A 410 -27.11 -8.98 0.30
C ALA A 410 -26.70 -7.53 -0.04
N LYS A 411 -27.53 -6.80 -0.80
CA LYS A 411 -27.28 -5.38 -1.12
C LYS A 411 -27.50 -4.43 0.08
N ALA A 412 -28.30 -4.81 1.07
CA ALA A 412 -28.40 -4.07 2.33
C ALA A 412 -27.20 -4.34 3.27
N ARG A 413 -26.57 -5.53 3.17
CA ARG A 413 -25.36 -5.85 3.97
C ARG A 413 -24.08 -5.23 3.42
N GLU A 414 -23.98 -4.95 2.11
CA GLU A 414 -22.77 -4.46 1.43
C GLU A 414 -22.02 -3.34 2.18
N ARG A 415 -22.73 -2.34 2.72
CA ARG A 415 -22.09 -1.28 3.54
C ARG A 415 -21.55 -1.83 4.87
N GLY A 416 -22.34 -2.62 5.59
CA GLY A 416 -21.93 -3.19 6.88
C GLY A 416 -20.77 -4.18 6.74
N ASP A 417 -20.77 -5.00 5.70
CA ASP A 417 -19.67 -5.94 5.39
C ASP A 417 -18.38 -5.18 5.02
N TRP A 418 -18.49 -4.03 4.32
CA TRP A 418 -17.34 -3.14 4.08
C TRP A 418 -16.80 -2.50 5.38
N VAL A 419 -17.69 -1.97 6.23
CA VAL A 419 -17.29 -1.39 7.53
C VAL A 419 -16.63 -2.45 8.41
N LEU A 420 -17.15 -3.69 8.40
CA LEU A 420 -16.54 -4.83 9.12
C LEU A 420 -15.12 -5.14 8.61
N GLY A 421 -14.88 -5.00 7.30
CA GLY A 421 -13.56 -5.13 6.70
C GLY A 421 -12.55 -4.09 7.22
N GLU A 422 -12.90 -2.80 7.21
CA GLU A 422 -12.03 -1.74 7.76
C GLU A 422 -11.86 -1.87 9.28
N VAL A 423 -12.89 -2.29 10.02
CA VAL A 423 -12.78 -2.56 11.47
C VAL A 423 -11.74 -3.65 11.75
N ARG A 424 -11.80 -4.79 11.05
CA ARG A 424 -10.80 -5.87 11.22
C ARG A 424 -9.40 -5.39 10.88
N ARG A 425 -9.25 -4.67 9.77
CA ARG A 425 -7.97 -4.09 9.34
C ARG A 425 -7.41 -3.10 10.38
N LEU A 426 -8.27 -2.37 11.11
CA LEU A 426 -7.88 -1.48 12.21
C LEU A 426 -7.52 -2.25 13.50
N VAL A 427 -8.16 -3.39 13.78
CA VAL A 427 -7.75 -4.29 14.88
C VAL A 427 -6.36 -4.88 14.59
N GLU A 428 -6.15 -5.40 13.38
CA GLU A 428 -4.85 -5.90 12.89
C GLU A 428 -3.76 -4.81 12.93
N ASP A 429 -4.07 -3.56 12.52
CA ASP A 429 -3.18 -2.41 12.67
C ASP A 429 -2.80 -2.18 14.16
N ALA A 430 -3.78 -2.18 15.07
CA ALA A 430 -3.58 -1.89 16.49
C ALA A 430 -2.74 -2.96 17.20
N GLU A 431 -3.04 -4.24 16.98
CA GLU A 431 -2.27 -5.37 17.54
C GLU A 431 -0.82 -5.36 17.03
N SER A 432 -0.63 -5.10 15.73
CA SER A 432 0.69 -4.98 15.11
C SER A 432 1.52 -3.83 15.71
N LEU A 433 0.86 -2.71 16.04
CA LEU A 433 1.51 -1.57 16.70
C LEU A 433 1.87 -1.86 18.17
N GLU A 434 1.01 -2.54 18.92
CA GLU A 434 1.32 -2.93 20.30
C GLU A 434 2.47 -3.95 20.34
N GLN A 435 2.49 -4.94 19.43
CA GLN A 435 3.61 -5.87 19.27
C GLN A 435 4.91 -5.16 18.87
N ALA A 436 4.82 -4.10 18.06
CA ALA A 436 5.95 -3.23 17.72
C ALA A 436 6.32 -2.22 18.84
N GLY A 437 5.69 -2.30 20.01
CA GLY A 437 5.96 -1.48 21.19
C GLY A 437 5.33 -0.08 21.18
N ARG A 438 4.58 0.29 20.14
CA ARG A 438 4.00 1.63 19.95
C ARG A 438 2.60 1.73 20.54
N LYS A 439 2.54 1.70 21.87
CA LYS A 439 1.32 1.47 22.66
C LYS A 439 0.33 2.63 22.64
N ILE A 440 0.80 3.87 22.47
CA ILE A 440 -0.06 5.05 22.46
C ILE A 440 -0.76 5.16 21.12
N GLU A 441 -0.03 4.90 20.02
CA GLU A 441 -0.63 4.79 18.69
C GLU A 441 -1.58 3.58 18.63
N ALA A 442 -1.20 2.41 19.16
CA ALA A 442 -2.05 1.23 19.21
C ALA A 442 -3.40 1.51 19.90
N ALA A 443 -3.39 2.21 21.05
CA ALA A 443 -4.62 2.63 21.73
C ALA A 443 -5.44 3.64 20.92
N GLY A 444 -4.80 4.57 20.21
CA GLY A 444 -5.46 5.48 19.28
C GLY A 444 -6.14 4.74 18.11
N ILE A 445 -5.44 3.79 17.48
CA ILE A 445 -6.00 2.98 16.39
C ILE A 445 -7.11 2.04 16.89
N ALA A 446 -6.99 1.47 18.09
CA ALA A 446 -8.05 0.68 18.72
C ALA A 446 -9.31 1.54 19.01
N ALA A 447 -9.15 2.77 19.50
CA ALA A 447 -10.28 3.70 19.69
C ALA A 447 -10.94 4.12 18.36
N LEU A 448 -10.17 4.22 17.26
CA LEU A 448 -10.71 4.39 15.92
C LEU A 448 -11.43 3.10 15.43
N ALA A 449 -10.90 1.91 15.72
CA ALA A 449 -11.54 0.63 15.42
C ALA A 449 -12.89 0.52 16.14
N GLU A 450 -12.96 0.87 17.43
CA GLU A 450 -14.21 0.89 18.18
C GLU A 450 -15.21 1.88 17.57
N ALA A 451 -14.78 3.12 17.26
CA ALA A 451 -15.64 4.12 16.63
C ALA A 451 -16.19 3.64 15.27
N ARG A 452 -15.38 2.98 14.44
CA ARG A 452 -15.85 2.37 13.18
C ARG A 452 -16.71 1.12 13.42
N ALA A 453 -16.49 0.35 14.48
CA ALA A 453 -17.33 -0.79 14.82
C ALA A 453 -18.70 -0.37 15.35
N GLN A 454 -18.80 0.76 16.06
CA GLN A 454 -20.09 1.35 16.44
C GLN A 454 -20.92 1.77 15.20
N CYS A 455 -20.28 2.12 14.09
CA CYS A 455 -20.95 2.42 12.81
C CYS A 455 -21.69 1.20 12.21
N LEU A 456 -21.29 -0.03 12.56
CA LEU A 456 -21.99 -1.26 12.16
C LEU A 456 -23.46 -1.27 12.61
N LYS A 457 -23.81 -0.59 13.70
CA LYS A 457 -25.19 -0.48 14.22
C LYS A 457 -26.12 0.26 13.25
N ALA A 458 -25.60 1.28 12.58
CA ALA A 458 -26.33 2.04 11.57
C ALA A 458 -26.28 1.31 10.22
N ALA A 459 -25.09 0.84 9.80
CA ALA A 459 -24.91 0.13 8.54
C ALA A 459 -25.70 -1.19 8.45
N ALA A 460 -25.97 -1.88 9.57
CA ALA A 460 -26.87 -3.05 9.62
C ALA A 460 -28.35 -2.73 9.34
N ARG A 461 -28.72 -1.45 9.41
CA ARG A 461 -30.10 -0.94 9.19
C ARG A 461 -30.23 -0.16 7.88
N ALA A 462 -29.18 -0.12 7.06
CA ALA A 462 -29.15 0.63 5.82
C ALA A 462 -30.23 0.15 4.84
N GLU A 463 -31.15 1.04 4.45
CA GLU A 463 -32.01 0.82 3.30
C GLU A 463 -31.21 0.97 2.00
N VAL A 464 -31.58 0.20 0.97
CA VAL A 464 -30.95 0.33 -0.35
C VAL A 464 -31.53 1.55 -1.08
N THR A 465 -31.02 2.73 -0.78
CA THR A 465 -31.32 3.95 -1.52
C THR A 465 -30.50 4.02 -2.81
N ASN A 466 -31.17 4.23 -3.94
CA ASN A 466 -30.51 4.68 -5.17
C ASN A 466 -30.41 6.21 -5.10
N GLU A 467 -29.41 6.74 -4.39
CA GLU A 467 -29.04 8.15 -4.52
C GLU A 467 -28.37 8.37 -5.89
N SER A 468 -29.09 9.01 -6.81
CA SER A 468 -28.51 9.60 -8.01
C SER A 468 -28.03 11.01 -7.69
N ALA A 469 -26.78 11.35 -8.00
CA ALA A 469 -26.20 12.66 -7.73
C ALA A 469 -25.56 13.25 -8.99
N GLU A 470 -25.74 14.57 -9.17
CA GLU A 470 -24.94 15.35 -10.11
C GLU A 470 -23.51 15.56 -9.58
N LEU A 471 -22.58 15.73 -10.50
CA LEU A 471 -21.15 15.89 -10.21
C LEU A 471 -20.77 17.36 -10.06
N VAL A 472 -20.18 17.72 -8.92
CA VAL A 472 -19.41 18.96 -8.77
C VAL A 472 -17.94 18.65 -9.06
N PRO A 473 -17.32 19.19 -10.14
CA PRO A 473 -15.92 18.94 -10.44
C PRO A 473 -15.02 19.67 -9.45
N LEU A 474 -14.28 18.91 -8.65
CA LEU A 474 -13.41 19.44 -7.61
C LEU A 474 -12.22 20.22 -8.21
N PRO A 475 -11.96 21.46 -7.78
CA PRO A 475 -10.78 22.20 -8.22
C PRO A 475 -9.51 21.46 -7.77
N LEU A 476 -8.43 21.66 -8.52
CA LEU A 476 -7.09 21.38 -8.01
C LEU A 476 -6.85 22.31 -6.83
N THR A 477 -6.57 21.77 -5.64
CA THR A 477 -5.86 22.54 -4.62
C THR A 477 -4.55 23.03 -5.26
N PRO A 478 -4.25 24.33 -5.27
CA PRO A 478 -3.06 24.83 -5.94
C PRO A 478 -1.83 24.17 -5.33
N ALA A 479 -0.98 23.60 -6.19
CA ALA A 479 0.34 23.16 -5.76
C ALA A 479 1.11 24.37 -5.20
N VAL A 480 2.02 24.13 -4.26
CA VAL A 480 3.08 25.10 -4.00
C VAL A 480 3.98 25.06 -5.23
N GLU A 481 3.81 26.02 -6.14
CA GLU A 481 4.49 26.04 -7.43
C GLU A 481 5.98 26.35 -7.25
N THR A 482 6.79 25.31 -7.05
CA THR A 482 8.20 25.34 -7.43
C THR A 482 8.28 25.45 -8.95
N PRO A 483 8.79 26.55 -9.54
CA PRO A 483 8.75 26.74 -10.98
C PRO A 483 9.65 25.74 -11.68
N VAL A 484 9.07 24.91 -12.55
CA VAL A 484 9.82 24.09 -13.49
C VAL A 484 10.28 25.00 -14.63
N PRO A 485 11.59 25.21 -14.85
CA PRO A 485 12.05 25.92 -16.03
C PRO A 485 11.76 25.06 -17.27
N GLU A 486 11.02 25.61 -18.22
CA GLU A 486 10.76 24.96 -19.50
C GLU A 486 12.07 24.79 -20.27
N ALA A 487 12.36 23.57 -20.73
CA ALA A 487 13.53 23.28 -21.52
C ALA A 487 13.30 23.73 -22.98
N GLU A 488 13.85 24.88 -23.36
CA GLU A 488 13.76 25.40 -24.73
C GLU A 488 14.28 24.38 -25.76
N THR A 489 13.47 24.11 -26.78
CA THR A 489 13.83 23.22 -27.89
C THR A 489 14.75 23.94 -28.88
N ALA A 490 16.05 23.66 -28.81
CA ALA A 490 17.01 24.06 -29.84
C ALA A 490 17.04 23.03 -30.99
N GLU A 491 16.71 23.46 -32.21
CA GLU A 491 16.71 22.60 -33.40
C GLU A 491 18.12 22.31 -33.94
N THR A 492 18.19 21.34 -34.86
CA THR A 492 19.43 20.75 -35.38
C THR A 492 20.28 21.67 -36.27
N GLY A 493 21.60 21.68 -36.03
CA GLY A 493 22.60 22.15 -37.00
C GLY A 493 23.82 21.22 -36.97
N ALA A 494 24.07 20.48 -38.05
CA ALA A 494 25.17 19.51 -38.12
C ALA A 494 26.44 20.12 -38.73
N LEU A 495 27.62 19.79 -38.17
CA LEU A 495 28.91 19.74 -38.87
C LEU A 495 30.01 19.09 -37.99
N VAL A 496 30.81 18.21 -38.63
CA VAL A 496 32.01 17.48 -38.16
C VAL A 496 32.86 17.31 -39.44
N PRO A 497 34.21 17.40 -39.47
CA PRO A 497 35.24 17.19 -38.43
C PRO A 497 35.95 18.52 -38.04
N GLU A 498 37.12 18.62 -37.40
CA GLU A 498 38.30 17.73 -37.27
C GLU A 498 39.16 18.09 -36.04
N ALA A 499 40.00 17.16 -35.55
CA ALA A 499 40.80 17.35 -34.34
C ALA A 499 42.22 16.72 -34.42
N PRO A 500 43.30 17.50 -34.21
CA PRO A 500 44.64 16.96 -34.01
C PRO A 500 44.97 16.74 -32.51
N LYS A 501 45.44 15.53 -32.18
CA LYS A 501 46.35 15.25 -31.05
C LYS A 501 47.80 15.57 -31.51
N PRO A 502 48.82 15.77 -30.64
CA PRO A 502 49.05 15.15 -29.33
C PRO A 502 49.43 16.19 -28.23
N ASP A 503 50.09 15.94 -27.09
CA ASP A 503 50.89 14.78 -26.61
C ASP A 503 50.96 14.69 -25.07
N VAL A 504 51.54 13.60 -24.54
CA VAL A 504 51.71 13.36 -23.08
C VAL A 504 53.08 12.73 -22.74
N PRO A 505 53.76 13.25 -21.71
CA PRO A 505 54.55 12.43 -20.80
C PRO A 505 54.17 12.67 -19.32
N ALA A 506 54.23 11.77 -18.32
CA ALA A 506 54.46 10.31 -18.17
C ALA A 506 55.45 10.05 -17.01
N GLN A 507 54.95 9.35 -15.95
CA GLN A 507 55.70 8.47 -15.02
C GLN A 507 56.67 9.16 -14.03
N ASP A 508 57.07 8.58 -12.88
CA ASP A 508 57.03 7.22 -12.31
C ASP A 508 56.44 7.20 -10.86
N LYS A 509 55.85 6.11 -10.29
CA LYS A 509 56.42 4.89 -9.62
C LYS A 509 57.38 5.20 -8.44
N ASP A 510 57.47 4.43 -7.34
CA ASP A 510 57.13 3.01 -7.07
C ASP A 510 56.63 2.74 -5.60
N LYS A 511 56.00 1.57 -5.43
CA LYS A 511 56.05 0.50 -4.36
C LYS A 511 56.71 0.75 -2.97
N ASP A 512 56.45 -0.03 -1.90
CA ASP A 512 56.26 -1.51 -1.84
C ASP A 512 55.47 -2.08 -0.60
N THR A 513 55.31 -3.41 -0.60
CA THR A 513 54.72 -4.44 0.32
C THR A 513 55.14 -4.47 1.82
N ALA A 514 54.56 -5.22 2.79
CA ALA A 514 53.26 -5.92 3.06
C ALA A 514 53.12 -6.25 4.61
N LYS A 515 52.77 -7.41 5.25
CA LYS A 515 52.50 -8.83 4.86
C LYS A 515 51.93 -9.81 5.97
N ALA A 516 50.59 -9.95 6.10
CA ALA A 516 49.83 -11.21 6.45
C ALA A 516 49.83 -11.88 7.88
N LYS A 517 48.94 -12.93 8.02
CA LYS A 517 48.74 -13.98 9.08
C LYS A 517 47.87 -13.67 10.34
N ASP A 518 47.09 -14.58 10.97
CA ASP A 518 46.50 -15.92 10.61
C ASP A 518 45.39 -16.40 11.64
N GLU A 519 44.81 -17.61 11.46
CA GLU A 519 44.18 -18.54 12.45
C GLU A 519 42.77 -18.33 13.13
N SER A 520 41.72 -18.85 12.46
CA SER A 520 40.68 -19.85 12.88
C SER A 520 40.11 -20.08 14.33
N ALA A 521 38.75 -19.94 14.46
CA ALA A 521 37.71 -20.96 14.82
C ALA A 521 37.72 -21.78 16.17
N PRO A 522 36.70 -22.63 16.54
CA PRO A 522 35.21 -22.69 16.35
C PRO A 522 34.38 -23.06 17.65
N VAL A 523 33.16 -23.65 17.49
CA VAL A 523 32.25 -24.42 18.43
C VAL A 523 31.48 -23.65 19.56
N LYS A 524 30.31 -24.08 20.10
CA LYS A 524 29.51 -25.35 20.05
C LYS A 524 27.97 -25.16 20.31
N GLU A 525 27.17 -26.21 20.06
CA GLU A 525 25.74 -26.39 20.46
C GLU A 525 25.56 -27.00 21.87
N GLU A 526 24.35 -26.93 22.45
CA GLU A 526 23.83 -27.90 23.46
C GLU A 526 22.28 -27.97 23.50
N LYS A 527 21.69 -29.12 23.94
CA LYS A 527 20.23 -29.41 23.91
C LYS A 527 19.80 -30.58 24.84
N ALA A 528 18.80 -30.36 25.72
CA ALA A 528 17.99 -31.36 26.48
C ALA A 528 16.71 -30.64 27.00
N ALA A 529 15.48 -31.19 27.12
CA ALA A 529 14.95 -32.48 27.64
C ALA A 529 14.99 -32.60 29.19
N GLU A 530 13.99 -33.10 29.95
CA GLU A 530 12.59 -33.57 29.74
C GLU A 530 11.87 -33.59 31.15
N GLU A 531 10.59 -33.89 31.42
CA GLU A 531 9.45 -34.49 30.68
C GLU A 531 8.27 -33.45 30.54
N ALA A 532 7.01 -33.51 31.03
CA ALA A 532 6.20 -34.48 31.81
C ALA A 532 4.66 -34.38 31.54
N ALA A 533 3.90 -35.48 31.71
CA ALA A 533 2.41 -35.53 31.69
C ALA A 533 1.88 -36.53 32.78
N PRO A 534 0.69 -37.22 32.77
CA PRO A 534 -0.50 -37.26 31.87
C PRO A 534 -1.86 -37.21 32.66
N ALA A 535 -3.01 -37.72 32.18
CA ALA A 535 -3.87 -37.38 31.02
C ALA A 535 -5.17 -38.24 31.09
N LYS A 536 -6.20 -37.96 30.27
CA LYS A 536 -7.29 -38.89 29.79
C LYS A 536 -8.39 -38.11 29.03
N LYS A 537 -9.05 -38.65 27.99
CA LYS A 537 -8.66 -39.57 26.89
C LYS A 537 -9.83 -39.66 25.89
N ASP A 538 -9.56 -39.86 24.60
CA ASP A 538 -10.09 -40.98 23.80
C ASP A 538 -9.45 -41.01 22.39
N THR A 539 -9.58 -42.13 21.67
CA THR A 539 -8.60 -42.60 20.68
C THR A 539 -9.05 -42.62 19.21
N PRO A 540 -8.09 -42.53 18.27
CA PRO A 540 -8.17 -43.26 17.01
C PRO A 540 -6.90 -44.07 16.63
N LYS A 541 -7.13 -45.21 15.94
CA LYS A 541 -6.33 -45.93 14.90
C LYS A 541 -4.81 -46.17 15.12
N GLU A 542 -4.35 -47.36 14.72
CA GLU A 542 -2.99 -47.90 14.97
C GLU A 542 -1.82 -47.04 14.42
N THR A 543 -1.09 -46.38 15.32
CA THR A 543 0.22 -45.75 15.04
C THR A 543 1.35 -46.79 15.12
N ARG A 544 2.42 -46.67 14.32
CA ARG A 544 3.68 -47.36 14.63
C ARG A 544 4.45 -46.54 15.67
N ALA A 545 5.26 -47.21 16.49
CA ALA A 545 5.89 -46.63 17.69
C ALA A 545 7.04 -45.62 17.40
N ASP A 546 7.04 -44.99 16.23
CA ASP A 546 8.17 -44.32 15.62
C ASP A 546 7.76 -43.10 14.75
N ASP A 547 6.46 -42.79 14.67
CA ASP A 547 5.91 -41.76 13.78
C ASP A 547 5.73 -40.41 14.50
N THR A 548 6.17 -39.31 13.86
CA THR A 548 6.08 -37.96 14.44
C THR A 548 4.66 -37.40 14.28
N VAL A 549 4.04 -36.92 15.36
CA VAL A 549 2.71 -36.27 15.32
C VAL A 549 2.85 -34.75 15.47
N HIS A 550 2.09 -33.99 14.68
CA HIS A 550 1.95 -32.53 14.75
C HIS A 550 0.50 -32.16 15.14
N VAL A 551 0.33 -31.25 16.09
CA VAL A 551 -0.98 -30.71 16.47
C VAL A 551 -1.20 -29.37 15.77
N VAL A 552 -2.26 -29.27 14.97
CA VAL A 552 -2.62 -28.08 14.20
C VAL A 552 -3.00 -26.92 15.12
N VAL A 553 -2.31 -25.79 14.97
CA VAL A 553 -2.64 -24.52 15.65
C VAL A 553 -3.23 -23.48 14.69
N SER A 554 -3.62 -22.31 15.19
CA SER A 554 -4.12 -21.23 14.33
C SER A 554 -3.04 -20.78 13.33
N GLY A 555 -3.40 -20.62 12.06
CA GLY A 555 -2.50 -20.26 10.97
C GLY A 555 -1.81 -21.44 10.26
N ASP A 556 -1.83 -22.65 10.83
CA ASP A 556 -1.32 -23.85 10.15
C ASP A 556 -2.18 -24.20 8.92
N ASN A 557 -1.50 -24.68 7.87
CA ASN A 557 -2.12 -25.27 6.68
C ASN A 557 -1.24 -26.42 6.16
N PRO A 558 -1.78 -27.37 5.36
CA PRO A 558 -1.04 -28.55 4.94
C PRO A 558 0.31 -28.26 4.25
N TYR A 559 0.39 -27.18 3.46
CA TYR A 559 1.63 -26.80 2.77
C TYR A 559 2.67 -26.20 3.74
N ALA A 560 2.24 -25.34 4.67
CA ALA A 560 3.11 -24.82 5.72
C ALA A 560 3.65 -25.93 6.63
N ILE A 561 2.81 -26.90 7.01
CA ILE A 561 3.22 -28.07 7.79
C ILE A 561 4.20 -28.94 6.99
N ALA A 562 3.88 -29.27 5.72
CA ALA A 562 4.77 -30.05 4.87
C ALA A 562 6.17 -29.41 4.75
N LYS A 563 6.21 -28.09 4.52
CA LYS A 563 7.44 -27.29 4.45
C LYS A 563 8.19 -27.25 5.80
N LYS A 564 7.49 -27.11 6.92
CA LYS A 564 8.04 -27.08 8.29
C LYS A 564 8.74 -28.37 8.68
N TYR A 565 8.25 -29.52 8.20
CA TYR A 565 8.82 -30.84 8.48
C TYR A 565 9.69 -31.42 7.34
N GLY A 566 9.86 -30.70 6.23
CA GLY A 566 10.69 -31.15 5.10
C GLY A 566 10.12 -32.35 4.32
N VAL A 567 8.78 -32.47 4.28
CA VAL A 567 8.07 -33.58 3.62
C VAL A 567 7.34 -33.10 2.36
N LYS A 568 7.07 -34.01 1.43
CA LYS A 568 6.24 -33.72 0.25
C LYS A 568 4.78 -33.54 0.70
N LEU A 569 4.08 -32.56 0.13
CA LEU A 569 2.68 -32.27 0.47
C LEU A 569 1.75 -33.44 0.13
N ALA A 570 2.00 -34.16 -0.96
CA ALA A 570 1.23 -35.35 -1.34
C ALA A 570 1.29 -36.41 -0.24
N ASP A 571 2.50 -36.81 0.16
CA ASP A 571 2.77 -37.79 1.21
C ASP A 571 2.10 -37.40 2.54
N LEU A 572 2.14 -36.12 2.92
CA LEU A 572 1.49 -35.62 4.14
C LEU A 572 -0.05 -35.69 4.06
N LEU A 573 -0.64 -35.41 2.89
CA LEU A 573 -2.09 -35.51 2.70
C LEU A 573 -2.55 -36.97 2.70
N GLU A 574 -1.84 -37.84 1.97
CA GLU A 574 -2.15 -39.28 1.84
C GLU A 574 -2.12 -40.00 3.20
N VAL A 575 -1.08 -39.77 4.01
CA VAL A 575 -0.91 -40.42 5.32
C VAL A 575 -1.98 -40.00 6.35
N ASN A 576 -2.71 -38.90 6.10
CA ASN A 576 -3.73 -38.36 7.01
C ASN A 576 -5.17 -38.50 6.48
N ASP A 577 -5.42 -39.30 5.44
CA ASP A 577 -6.72 -39.42 4.76
C ASP A 577 -7.26 -38.03 4.27
N LEU A 578 -6.36 -37.10 3.90
CA LEU A 578 -6.69 -35.73 3.48
C LEU A 578 -6.58 -35.52 1.95
N THR A 579 -7.18 -34.43 1.48
CA THR A 579 -7.12 -33.96 0.09
C THR A 579 -6.68 -32.50 0.02
N SER A 580 -6.35 -31.99 -1.16
CA SER A 580 -6.08 -30.56 -1.39
C SER A 580 -7.29 -29.63 -1.11
N LYS A 581 -8.47 -30.18 -0.85
CA LYS A 581 -9.69 -29.44 -0.44
C LYS A 581 -10.05 -29.64 1.04
N SER A 582 -9.26 -30.42 1.79
CA SER A 582 -9.54 -30.68 3.21
C SER A 582 -9.09 -29.51 4.09
N ILE A 583 -10.04 -28.95 4.85
CA ILE A 583 -9.77 -27.88 5.83
C ILE A 583 -9.29 -28.54 7.13
N LEU A 584 -8.11 -28.14 7.61
CA LEU A 584 -7.60 -28.56 8.92
C LEU A 584 -8.36 -27.87 10.04
N LYS A 585 -8.58 -28.58 11.15
CA LYS A 585 -9.17 -28.02 12.38
C LYS A 585 -8.10 -27.74 13.42
N ILE A 586 -8.26 -26.67 14.20
CA ILE A 586 -7.40 -26.41 15.36
C ILE A 586 -7.53 -27.57 16.35
N ASN A 587 -6.42 -28.01 16.93
CA ASN A 587 -6.26 -29.23 17.74
C ASN A 587 -6.48 -30.55 16.98
N GLN A 588 -6.45 -30.55 15.65
CA GLN A 588 -6.34 -31.79 14.86
C GLN A 588 -4.91 -32.32 14.95
N GLU A 589 -4.76 -33.61 15.25
CA GLU A 589 -3.49 -34.32 15.14
C GLU A 589 -3.26 -34.77 13.68
N LEU A 590 -2.01 -34.65 13.22
CA LEU A 590 -1.55 -35.08 11.91
C LEU A 590 -0.25 -35.89 12.04
N ILE A 591 -0.21 -37.05 11.40
CA ILE A 591 0.96 -37.92 11.29
C ILE A 591 1.89 -37.35 10.21
N ILE A 592 3.14 -37.06 10.57
CA ILE A 592 4.17 -36.56 9.67
C ILE A 592 4.97 -37.74 9.09
N PRO A 593 4.95 -37.98 7.76
CA PRO A 593 5.73 -39.05 7.16
C PRO A 593 7.24 -38.78 7.29
N LYS A 594 8.05 -39.84 7.40
CA LYS A 594 9.51 -39.70 7.32
C LYS A 594 9.92 -39.43 5.87
N SER A 595 10.74 -38.40 5.65
CA SER A 595 11.15 -37.98 4.30
C SER A 595 11.96 -39.07 3.58
N LYS A 596 11.46 -39.51 2.42
CA LYS A 596 12.28 -40.26 1.46
C LYS A 596 13.14 -39.28 0.68
N SER A 597 14.45 -39.39 0.85
CA SER A 597 15.44 -38.76 -0.02
C SER A 597 15.56 -39.56 -1.32
N ASP A 598 14.98 -39.03 -2.38
CA ASP A 598 15.27 -39.33 -3.79
C ASP A 598 15.61 -38.00 -4.48
#